data_AF-A0A0B1TIC6-F1
#
_entry.id   AF-A0A0B1TIC6-F1
#
_cell.length_a   1.000
_cell.length_b   1.000
_cell.length_c   1.000
_cell.angle_alpha   90.00
_cell.angle_beta   90.00
_cell.angle_gamma   90.00
#
_symmetry.space_group_name_H-M   'P 1'
#
loop_
_entity.id
_entity.type
_entity.pdbx_description
1 polymer ?
#
loop_
_entity_poly.entity_id
_entity_poly.type
_entity_poly.pdbx_seq_one_letter_code
_entity_poly.pdbx_strand_id
1 'polypeptide(L)'
;MMNDAKLDEYYKDFVFDSTSDNYYDMWTKLIRYNIALMYKQLTATQSDRYDFIGQPGTVNAWYMVGFVKRLYLLVLLPPNSL
;
A
#
# COMPACT_ATOMS: atom_id res chain seq x y z
N MET A 1 -10.79 7.26 8.99
CA MET A 1 -11.15 6.06 9.76
C MET A 1 -10.91 4.84 8.87
N MET A 2 -10.45 3.74 9.45
CA MET A 2 -10.16 2.50 8.73
C MET A 2 -11.45 1.88 8.16
N ASN A 3 -11.39 1.33 6.95
CA ASN A 3 -12.50 0.64 6.30
C ASN A 3 -12.04 -0.78 5.95
N ASP A 4 -12.42 -1.73 6.81
CA ASP A 4 -11.96 -3.11 6.73
C ASP A 4 -12.41 -3.79 5.44
N ALA A 5 -13.65 -3.54 4.98
CA ALA A 5 -14.17 -4.12 3.75
C ALA A 5 -13.33 -3.74 2.52
N LYS A 6 -12.87 -2.48 2.43
CA LYS A 6 -11.98 -2.04 1.34
C LYS A 6 -10.58 -2.64 1.46
N LEU A 7 -10.10 -2.85 2.69
CA LEU A 7 -8.79 -3.46 2.93
C LEU A 7 -8.79 -4.95 2.54
N ASP A 8 -9.84 -5.67 2.93
CA ASP A 8 -10.04 -7.07 2.57
C ASP A 8 -10.19 -7.24 1.05
N GLU A 9 -10.97 -6.37 0.40
CA GLU A 9 -11.10 -6.38 -1.06
C GLU A 9 -9.76 -6.12 -1.76
N TYR A 10 -8.95 -5.19 -1.23
CA TYR A 10 -7.64 -4.88 -1.80
C TYR A 10 -6.70 -6.10 -1.77
N TYR A 11 -6.68 -6.86 -0.68
CA TYR A 11 -5.79 -8.03 -0.51
C TYR A 11 -6.42 -9.39 -0.86
N LYS A 12 -7.65 -9.43 -1.40
CA LYS A 12 -8.38 -10.68 -1.66
C LYS A 12 -7.64 -11.70 -2.53
N ASP A 13 -6.80 -11.22 -3.47
CA ASP A 13 -6.04 -12.06 -4.40
C ASP A 13 -4.66 -12.46 -3.82
N PHE A 14 -4.35 -12.05 -2.58
CA PHE A 14 -3.06 -12.27 -1.93
C PHE A 14 -3.22 -13.14 -0.68
N VAL A 15 -2.94 -14.44 -0.83
CA VAL A 15 -3.12 -15.44 0.22
C VAL A 15 -1.82 -16.21 0.45
N PHE A 16 -1.43 -16.33 1.72
CA PHE A 16 -0.40 -17.26 2.17
C PHE A 16 -1.05 -18.54 2.69
N ASP A 17 -0.49 -19.68 2.30
CA ASP A 17 -0.84 -20.98 2.87
C ASP A 17 0.11 -21.27 4.04
N SER A 18 -0.41 -21.13 5.26
CA SER A 18 0.36 -21.35 6.48
C SER A 18 0.85 -22.79 6.66
N THR A 19 0.34 -23.75 5.88
CA THR A 19 0.68 -25.16 6.01
C THR A 19 1.74 -25.61 5.01
N SER A 20 1.83 -24.94 3.85
CA SER A 20 2.72 -25.37 2.76
C SER A 20 3.73 -24.31 2.33
N ASP A 21 3.45 -23.01 2.51
CA ASP A 21 4.38 -21.97 2.12
C ASP A 21 5.53 -21.86 3.11
N ASN A 22 6.76 -21.96 2.60
CA ASN A 22 7.92 -21.49 3.35
C ASN A 22 8.17 -20.00 3.09
N TYR A 23 9.16 -19.44 3.78
CA TYR A 23 9.54 -18.03 3.64
C TYR A 23 9.77 -17.58 2.19
N TYR A 24 10.43 -18.39 1.37
CA TYR A 24 10.73 -18.06 -0.03
C TYR A 24 9.49 -18.13 -0.92
N ASP A 25 8.55 -19.02 -0.62
CA ASP A 25 7.27 -19.09 -1.32
C ASP A 25 6.44 -17.83 -1.03
N MET A 26 6.35 -17.44 0.24
CA MET A 26 5.70 -16.19 0.67
C MET A 26 6.35 -14.97 -0.01
N TRP A 27 7.68 -14.91 -0.01
CA TRP A 27 8.44 -13.83 -0.65
C TRP A 27 8.17 -13.76 -2.17
N THR A 28 8.16 -14.91 -2.84
CA THR A 28 7.88 -15.00 -4.27
C THR A 28 6.45 -14.57 -4.59
N LYS A 29 5.47 -15.00 -3.78
CA LYS A 29 4.07 -14.57 -3.90
C LYS A 29 3.95 -13.05 -3.73
N LEU A 30 4.63 -12.49 -2.72
CA LEU A 30 4.63 -11.04 -2.47
C LEU A 30 5.19 -10.26 -3.68
N ILE A 31 6.31 -10.71 -4.25
CA ILE A 31 6.90 -10.08 -5.45
C ILE A 31 5.91 -10.13 -6.61
N ARG A 32 5.35 -11.31 -6.91
CA ARG A 32 4.41 -11.47 -8.04
C ARG A 32 3.17 -10.60 -7.87
N TYR A 33 2.63 -10.52 -6.66
CA TYR A 33 1.49 -9.68 -6.34
C TYR A 33 1.80 -8.20 -6.57
N ASN A 34 2.93 -7.70 -6.08
CA ASN A 34 3.35 -6.31 -6.29
C ASN A 34 3.57 -5.98 -7.77
N ILE A 35 4.19 -6.90 -8.53
CA ILE A 35 4.34 -6.75 -9.98
C ILE A 35 2.97 -6.63 -10.64
N ALA A 36 2.03 -7.52 -10.32
CA ALA A 36 0.67 -7.48 -10.88
C ALA A 36 -0.06 -6.17 -10.55
N LEU A 37 0.09 -5.64 -9.33
CA LEU A 37 -0.44 -4.34 -8.95
C LEU A 37 0.12 -3.21 -9.82
N MET A 38 1.44 -3.21 -10.07
CA MET A 38 2.06 -2.21 -10.95
C MET A 38 1.56 -2.32 -12.40
N TYR A 39 1.37 -3.54 -12.92
CA TYR A 39 0.83 -3.73 -14.27
C TYR A 39 -0.61 -3.22 -14.41
N LYS A 40 -1.46 -3.39 -13.38
CA LYS A 40 -2.83 -2.85 -13.39
C LYS A 40 -2.87 -1.32 -13.59
N GLN A 41 -1.85 -0.61 -13.11
CA GLN A 41 -1.75 0.85 -13.26
C GLN A 41 -1.48 1.29 -14.71
N LEU A 42 -0.85 0.45 -15.53
CA LEU A 42 -0.55 0.78 -16.93
C LEU A 42 -1.81 0.92 -17.80
N THR A 43 -2.88 0.23 -17.43
CA THR A 43 -4.17 0.25 -18.13
C THR A 43 -5.24 1.07 -17.40
N ALA A 44 -4.89 1.70 -16.27
CA ALA A 44 -5.81 2.53 -15.51
C ALA A 44 -6.15 3.80 -16.31
N THR A 45 -7.42 4.19 -16.34
CA THR A 45 -7.87 5.40 -17.06
C THR A 45 -7.32 6.68 -16.46
N GLN A 46 -7.08 6.67 -15.15
CA GLN A 46 -6.50 7.77 -14.39
C GLN A 46 -5.72 7.21 -13.20
N SER A 47 -4.78 8.00 -12.69
CA SER A 47 -4.10 7.66 -11.45
C SER A 47 -5.01 7.86 -10.24
N ASP A 48 -4.98 6.91 -9.31
CA ASP A 48 -5.73 6.99 -8.06
C ASP A 48 -5.06 7.96 -7.07
N ARG A 49 -5.76 9.04 -6.74
CA ARG A 49 -5.28 10.05 -5.79
C ARG A 49 -5.45 9.63 -4.33
N TYR A 50 -6.21 8.58 -4.06
CA TYR A 50 -6.36 8.01 -2.72
C TYR A 50 -5.23 7.04 -2.39
N ASP A 51 -4.46 6.61 -3.39
CA ASP A 51 -3.31 5.75 -3.17
C ASP A 51 -2.17 6.49 -2.45
N PHE A 52 -1.40 5.73 -1.68
CA PHE A 52 -0.30 6.20 -0.85
C PHE A 52 1.03 5.74 -1.45
N ILE A 53 1.95 6.67 -1.63
CA ILE A 53 3.32 6.36 -2.09
C ILE A 53 4.21 5.70 -1.02
N GLY A 54 3.65 5.36 0.13
CA GLY A 54 4.36 4.69 1.20
C GLY A 54 3.39 4.08 2.20
N GLN A 55 3.83 3.00 2.82
CA GLN A 55 3.10 2.32 3.88
C GLN A 55 2.87 3.24 5.10
N PRO A 56 1.73 3.16 5.79
CA PRO A 56 1.35 4.02 6.92
C PRO A 56 2.24 3.90 8.18
N GLY A 57 3.10 2.88 8.26
CA GLY A 57 4.04 2.68 9.37
C GLY A 57 5.40 3.38 9.21
N THR A 58 5.64 4.15 8.14
CA THR A 58 6.93 4.79 7.89
C THR A 58 7.04 6.18 8.52
N VAL A 59 8.05 6.44 9.35
CA VAL A 59 8.27 7.80 9.89
C VAL A 59 8.86 8.71 8.82
N ASN A 60 8.02 9.21 7.91
CA ASN A 60 8.45 10.08 6.82
C ASN A 60 7.29 10.92 6.24
N ALA A 61 7.64 12.00 5.55
CA ALA A 61 6.74 12.81 4.74
C ALA A 61 7.22 12.81 3.30
N TRP A 62 6.28 12.83 2.37
CA TRP A 62 6.60 12.75 0.95
C TRP A 62 5.90 13.83 0.14
N TYR A 63 6.60 14.28 -0.91
CA TYR A 63 6.09 15.22 -1.89
C TYR A 63 6.03 14.56 -3.27
N MET A 64 4.88 14.64 -3.94
CA MET A 64 4.69 14.10 -5.29
C MET A 64 4.55 15.24 -6.29
N VAL A 65 5.51 15.37 -7.21
CA VAL A 65 5.43 16.35 -8.31
C VAL A 65 4.58 15.76 -9.42
N GLY A 66 3.27 16.02 -9.41
CA GLY A 66 2.31 15.53 -10.43
C GLY A 66 0.88 15.39 -9.88
N PHE A 67 0.78 15.19 -8.57
CA PHE A 67 -0.44 15.34 -7.80
C PHE A 67 -0.16 16.49 -6.86
N VAL A 68 -0.98 17.56 -6.83
CA VAL A 68 -0.85 18.61 -5.81
C VAL A 68 -1.28 18.03 -4.46
N LYS A 69 -0.50 17.07 -3.94
CA LYS A 69 -0.74 16.23 -2.76
C LYS A 69 0.53 16.25 -1.93
N ARG A 70 0.44 16.81 -0.72
CA ARG A 70 1.41 16.58 0.35
C ARG A 70 0.87 15.45 1.20
N LEU A 71 1.69 14.43 1.47
CA LEU A 71 1.29 13.30 2.28
C LEU A 71 2.11 13.27 3.58
N TYR A 72 1.43 13.55 4.69
CA TYR A 72 1.94 13.40 6.04
C TYR A 72 1.44 12.08 6.61
N LEU A 73 2.36 11.28 7.13
CA LEU A 73 2.02 9.98 7.71
C LEU A 73 1.90 10.06 9.23
N LEU A 74 0.95 9.32 9.79
CA LEU A 74 0.49 9.42 11.19
C LEU A 74 1.61 9.29 12.23
N VAL A 75 2.71 8.58 11.93
CA VAL A 75 3.83 8.43 12.88
C VAL A 75 4.66 9.72 13.03
N LEU A 76 4.51 10.70 12.13
CA LEU A 76 5.10 12.05 12.28
C LEU A 76 4.27 13.00 13.14
N LEU A 77 3.13 12.57 13.70
CA LEU A 77 2.36 13.36 14.66
C LEU A 77 2.61 12.85 16.10
N PRO A 78 3.75 13.21 16.73
CA PRO A 78 3.91 13.02 18.16
C PRO A 78 2.93 13.94 18.93
N PRO A 79 2.61 13.64 20.21
CA PRO A 79 1.41 14.13 20.90
C PRO A 79 1.32 15.64 21.22
N ASN A 80 2.26 16.48 20.81
CA ASN A 80 2.37 17.87 21.30
C ASN A 80 2.12 18.92 20.22
N SER A 81 1.02 18.80 19.48
CA SER A 81 0.60 19.85 18.54
C SER A 81 -0.91 20.05 18.52
N LEU A 82 -1.47 20.41 19.68
CA LEU A 82 -2.62 21.30 19.90
C LEU A 82 -2.51 21.90 21.31
#